data_AF-A0A0S3THV6-F1
#
_entry.id   AF-A0A0S3THV6-F1
#
_cell.length_a   1.000
_cell.length_b   1.000
_cell.length_c   1.000
_cell.angle_alpha   90.00
_cell.angle_beta   90.00
_cell.angle_gamma   90.00
#
_symmetry.space_group_name_H-M   'P 1'
#
loop_
_entity.id
_entity.type
_entity.pdbx_description
1 polymer ?
#
loop_
_entity_poly.entity_id
_entity_poly.type
_entity_poly.pdbx_seq_one_letter_code
_entity_poly.pdbx_strand_id
1 'polypeptide(L)'
;MQITFLGTSSGVPTRSRNVSSVALRLPQRAELWLFDCGEGTQHQLLRSELKSSQLSRIFITHMHGDHIFGLMGLLASCGLAGNVERIDIYGPPGLNEYLQSALRYSHTHFSYPIKVHAIRPGLIYEDDEFTVTCNSLHHRITTFGYRVAEKDRPGRFDIEKAKAMGIPPGRVYGQLKRGETVTLPDGRVFNGADFSGPTEIGRKIAYCTDTIYSDNAVELAQDADVLIHEATFSHQDAEMAFQRLHSTSTMAAQTALAAGAHRLIMTHFSPRYAPGNGIELKDLLQEARAIFPKTDMAYDFMTYEVPRRREAELAFEY
;
A
#
# COMPACT_ATOMS: atom_id res chain seq x y z
N MET A 1 7.33 7.23 -3.20
CA MET A 1 6.46 6.29 -2.49
C MET A 1 6.91 4.95 -2.98
N GLN A 2 7.51 4.15 -2.12
CA GLN A 2 8.20 2.94 -2.53
C GLN A 2 7.60 1.74 -1.81
N ILE A 3 7.24 0.72 -2.58
CA ILE A 3 6.75 -0.56 -2.08
C ILE A 3 7.97 -1.50 -2.00
N THR A 4 8.11 -2.22 -0.89
CA THR A 4 9.11 -3.28 -0.71
C THR A 4 8.43 -4.53 -0.18
N PHE A 5 8.55 -5.64 -0.89
CA PHE A 5 8.01 -6.92 -0.45
C PHE A 5 8.98 -7.60 0.52
N LEU A 6 8.58 -7.79 1.77
CA LEU A 6 9.42 -8.46 2.78
C LEU A 6 9.14 -9.95 2.86
N GLY A 7 7.95 -10.38 2.46
CA GLY A 7 7.61 -11.78 2.29
C GLY A 7 6.43 -11.93 1.34
N THR A 8 6.45 -13.02 0.57
CA THR A 8 5.60 -13.24 -0.59
C THR A 8 5.02 -14.66 -0.67
N SER A 9 5.22 -15.48 0.37
CA SER A 9 4.73 -16.85 0.49
C SER A 9 3.39 -16.90 1.22
N SER A 10 2.52 -17.81 0.81
CA SER A 10 1.25 -18.08 1.48
C SER A 10 1.36 -19.17 2.55
N GLY A 11 0.77 -18.93 3.73
CA GLY A 11 0.58 -19.89 4.80
C GLY A 11 1.84 -20.24 5.59
N VAL A 12 2.95 -20.51 4.91
CA VAL A 12 4.21 -20.96 5.51
C VAL A 12 5.43 -20.35 4.79
N PRO A 13 6.55 -20.13 5.50
CA PRO A 13 7.78 -19.69 4.86
C PRO A 13 8.41 -20.83 4.05
N THR A 14 9.18 -20.45 3.04
CA THR A 14 9.99 -21.35 2.23
C THR A 14 11.46 -20.91 2.30
N ARG A 15 12.37 -21.68 1.68
CA ARG A 15 13.77 -21.26 1.56
C ARG A 15 13.95 -19.97 0.76
N SER A 16 13.03 -19.65 -0.14
CA SER A 16 13.13 -18.52 -1.07
C SER A 16 12.18 -17.35 -0.76
N ARG A 17 11.12 -17.59 0.01
CA ARG A 17 10.05 -16.62 0.27
C ARG A 17 9.58 -16.72 1.71
N ASN A 18 9.59 -15.62 2.44
CA ASN A 18 8.97 -15.50 3.75
C ASN A 18 7.46 -15.31 3.64
N VAL A 19 6.73 -15.44 4.75
CA VAL A 19 5.29 -15.16 4.83
C VAL A 19 4.97 -13.66 4.70
N SER A 20 3.70 -13.34 4.43
CA SER A 20 3.17 -12.01 4.09
C SER A 20 3.71 -10.86 4.95
N SER A 21 4.40 -9.94 4.30
CA SER A 21 4.61 -8.58 4.78
C SER A 21 5.06 -7.68 3.64
N VAL A 22 4.45 -6.51 3.53
CA VAL A 22 4.80 -5.48 2.54
C VAL A 22 5.05 -4.16 3.25
N ALA A 23 6.17 -3.53 2.93
CA ALA A 23 6.55 -2.22 3.43
C ALA A 23 6.23 -1.13 2.40
N LEU A 24 5.57 -0.06 2.86
CA LEU A 24 5.40 1.18 2.12
C LEU A 24 6.26 2.26 2.76
N ARG A 25 7.34 2.63 2.07
CA ARG A 25 8.23 3.72 2.49
C ARG A 25 7.75 5.04 1.91
N LEU A 26 7.69 6.06 2.77
CA LEU A 26 7.37 7.44 2.45
C LEU A 26 8.61 8.33 2.69
N PRO A 27 9.55 8.43 1.73
CA PRO A 27 10.84 9.07 1.95
C PRO A 27 10.75 10.52 2.42
N GLN A 28 9.77 11.28 1.90
CA GLN A 28 9.56 12.69 2.25
C GLN A 28 9.18 12.89 3.72
N ARG A 29 8.61 11.86 4.36
CA ARG A 29 8.21 11.86 5.77
C ARG A 29 9.20 11.12 6.67
N ALA A 30 10.21 10.48 6.10
CA ALA A 30 11.04 9.50 6.79
C ALA A 30 10.22 8.42 7.53
N GLU A 31 9.06 8.04 6.98
CA GLU A 31 8.14 7.07 7.56
C GLU A 31 8.12 5.76 6.78
N LEU A 32 7.87 4.68 7.50
CA LEU A 32 7.66 3.34 7.02
C LEU A 32 6.32 2.82 7.55
N TRP A 33 5.44 2.42 6.64
CA TRP A 33 4.19 1.75 6.96
C TRP A 33 4.30 0.28 6.54
N LEU A 34 3.72 -0.61 7.32
CA LEU A 34 3.75 -2.04 7.08
C LEU A 34 2.34 -2.57 6.84
N PHE A 35 2.18 -3.45 5.85
CA PHE A 35 0.96 -4.18 5.56
C PHE A 35 1.23 -5.66 5.81
N ASP A 36 0.52 -6.21 6.80
CA ASP A 36 0.80 -7.48 7.45
C ASP A 36 2.22 -7.61 8.03
N CYS A 37 2.34 -8.48 9.02
CA CYS A 37 3.57 -8.72 9.76
C CYS A 37 3.68 -10.21 10.12
N GLY A 38 3.77 -11.05 9.11
CA GLY A 38 4.02 -12.47 9.26
C GLY A 38 5.30 -12.80 10.03
N GLU A 39 5.41 -14.02 10.54
CA GLU A 39 6.62 -14.50 11.22
C GLU A 39 7.88 -14.20 10.38
N GLY A 40 8.96 -13.78 11.04
CA GLY A 40 10.22 -13.49 10.35
C GLY A 40 10.32 -12.08 9.75
N THR A 41 9.25 -11.28 9.73
CA THR A 41 9.27 -9.92 9.13
C THR A 41 10.40 -9.03 9.67
N GLN A 42 10.68 -9.06 10.98
CA GLN A 42 11.81 -8.32 11.56
C GLN A 42 13.19 -8.74 11.00
N HIS A 43 13.36 -10.02 10.66
CA HIS A 43 14.59 -10.54 10.07
C HIS A 43 14.70 -10.12 8.60
N GLN A 44 13.57 -10.04 7.89
CA GLN A 44 13.51 -9.52 6.54
C GLN A 44 13.81 -8.02 6.53
N LEU A 45 13.29 -7.24 7.48
CA LEU A 45 13.67 -5.83 7.65
C LEU A 45 15.18 -5.68 7.84
N LEU A 46 15.81 -6.49 8.69
CA LEU A 46 17.26 -6.48 8.94
C LEU A 46 18.10 -6.74 7.67
N ARG A 47 17.55 -7.52 6.72
CA ARG A 47 18.20 -7.85 5.43
C ARG A 47 17.91 -6.82 4.34
N SER A 48 17.02 -5.87 4.60
CA SER A 48 16.60 -4.84 3.65
C SER A 48 17.29 -3.50 3.93
N GLU A 49 17.11 -2.53 3.03
CA GLU A 49 17.56 -1.15 3.24
C GLU A 49 16.59 -0.33 4.13
N LEU A 50 15.49 -0.94 4.57
CA LEU A 50 14.47 -0.27 5.37
C LEU A 50 14.94 -0.15 6.82
N LYS A 51 14.57 0.97 7.46
CA LYS A 51 14.92 1.23 8.85
C LYS A 51 13.71 0.98 9.73
N SER A 52 13.83 0.04 10.67
CA SER A 52 12.79 -0.23 11.67
C SER A 52 12.48 0.98 12.56
N SER A 53 13.44 1.91 12.72
CA SER A 53 13.22 3.18 13.43
C SER A 53 12.27 4.14 12.71
N GLN A 54 12.01 3.93 11.42
CA GLN A 54 11.04 4.71 10.64
C GLN A 54 9.63 4.11 10.70
N LEU A 55 9.46 2.93 11.32
CA LEU A 55 8.17 2.27 11.43
C LEU A 55 7.22 3.10 12.28
N SER A 56 6.17 3.61 11.66
CA SER A 56 5.16 4.44 12.34
C SER A 56 3.78 3.77 12.35
N ARG A 57 3.48 2.93 11.35
CA ARG A 57 2.16 2.30 11.20
C ARG A 57 2.24 0.87 10.72
N ILE A 58 1.36 0.02 11.24
CA ILE A 58 1.15 -1.35 10.77
C ILE A 58 -0.34 -1.55 10.49
N PHE A 59 -0.67 -2.08 9.33
CA PHE A 59 -2.02 -2.41 8.89
C PHE A 59 -2.12 -3.92 8.72
N ILE A 60 -2.95 -4.57 9.54
CA ILE A 60 -3.15 -6.02 9.55
C ILE A 60 -4.44 -6.34 8.80
N THR A 61 -4.37 -7.16 7.77
CA THR A 61 -5.55 -7.54 6.97
C THR A 61 -6.48 -8.44 7.76
N HIS A 62 -5.93 -9.48 8.39
CA HIS A 62 -6.66 -10.48 9.15
C HIS A 62 -5.77 -11.20 10.18
N MET A 63 -6.37 -12.03 11.03
CA MET A 63 -5.71 -12.63 12.21
C MET A 63 -5.05 -14.01 11.95
N HIS A 64 -4.78 -14.40 10.69
CA HIS A 64 -4.00 -15.62 10.43
C HIS A 64 -2.53 -15.43 10.79
N GLY A 65 -1.89 -16.53 11.21
CA GLY A 65 -0.55 -16.50 11.79
C GLY A 65 0.54 -16.00 10.86
N ASP A 66 0.46 -16.36 9.58
CA ASP A 66 1.35 -15.91 8.52
C ASP A 66 1.20 -14.42 8.18
N HIS A 67 0.26 -13.72 8.80
CA HIS A 67 0.09 -12.27 8.70
C HIS A 67 0.34 -11.53 10.04
N ILE A 68 0.39 -12.22 11.19
CA ILE A 68 0.50 -11.53 12.51
C ILE A 68 1.59 -12.04 13.44
N PHE A 69 2.13 -13.26 13.27
CA PHE A 69 3.04 -13.86 14.24
C PHE A 69 4.40 -13.15 14.35
N GLY A 70 4.74 -12.28 13.39
CA GLY A 70 5.92 -11.42 13.45
C GLY A 70 5.75 -10.18 14.32
N LEU A 71 4.52 -9.79 14.67
CA LEU A 71 4.22 -8.53 15.36
C LEU A 71 5.01 -8.37 16.65
N MET A 72 4.91 -9.35 17.55
CA MET A 72 5.51 -9.23 18.89
C MET A 72 7.04 -9.12 18.83
N GLY A 73 7.68 -9.93 17.98
CA GLY A 73 9.12 -9.85 17.77
C GLY A 73 9.55 -8.51 17.20
N LEU A 74 8.84 -8.02 16.17
CA LEU A 74 9.12 -6.73 15.56
C LEU A 74 8.98 -5.57 16.56
N LEU A 75 7.87 -5.51 17.30
CA LEU A 75 7.60 -4.46 18.27
C LEU A 75 8.64 -4.47 19.41
N ALA A 76 9.04 -5.64 19.90
CA ALA A 76 10.09 -5.75 20.91
C ALA A 76 11.44 -5.22 20.39
N SER A 77 11.81 -5.61 19.17
CA SER A 77 13.06 -5.16 18.52
C SER A 77 13.09 -3.66 18.26
N CYS A 78 11.96 -3.07 17.86
CA CYS A 78 11.81 -1.62 17.69
C CYS A 78 12.11 -0.85 18.99
N GLY A 79 11.71 -1.37 20.15
CA GLY A 79 11.96 -0.73 21.44
C GLY A 79 13.43 -0.75 21.87
N LEU A 80 14.16 -1.79 21.47
CA LEU A 80 15.59 -1.94 21.76
C LEU A 80 16.48 -1.07 20.87
N ALA A 81 16.03 -0.77 19.65
CA ALA A 81 16.79 0.05 18.69
C ALA A 81 16.87 1.54 19.06
N GLY A 82 16.00 2.01 19.97
CA GLY A 82 15.86 3.42 20.33
C GLY A 82 15.23 4.27 19.21
N ASN A 83 14.57 5.37 19.58
CA ASN A 83 13.99 6.38 18.66
C ASN A 83 12.63 6.07 18.00
N VAL A 84 11.86 5.11 18.50
CA VAL A 84 10.45 4.98 18.06
C VAL A 84 9.58 5.90 18.89
N GLU A 85 8.98 6.91 18.27
CA GLU A 85 8.11 7.87 18.96
C GLU A 85 6.75 7.25 19.29
N ARG A 86 6.11 6.56 18.33
CA ARG A 86 4.84 5.86 18.47
C ARG A 86 4.65 4.88 17.30
N ILE A 87 3.98 3.76 17.55
CA ILE A 87 3.47 2.89 16.49
C ILE A 87 1.95 2.78 16.60
N ASP A 88 1.23 3.13 15.54
CA ASP A 88 -0.20 2.84 15.41
C ASP A 88 -0.41 1.54 14.64
N ILE A 89 -1.24 0.64 15.19
CA ILE A 89 -1.55 -0.65 14.59
C ILE A 89 -3.04 -0.68 14.28
N TYR A 90 -3.38 -0.85 13.01
CA TYR A 90 -4.74 -0.92 12.50
C TYR A 90 -5.03 -2.37 12.14
N GLY A 91 -6.14 -2.94 12.61
CA GLY A 91 -6.50 -4.29 12.22
C GLY A 91 -7.84 -4.76 12.78
N PRO A 92 -8.20 -6.03 12.53
CA PRO A 92 -9.50 -6.55 12.92
C PRO A 92 -9.71 -6.53 14.45
N PRO A 93 -10.98 -6.64 14.90
CA PRO A 93 -11.29 -6.95 16.29
C PRO A 93 -10.51 -8.20 16.76
N GLY A 94 -10.03 -8.18 18.01
CA GLY A 94 -9.19 -9.25 18.58
C GLY A 94 -7.68 -8.98 18.53
N LEU A 95 -7.22 -8.00 17.73
CA LEU A 95 -5.80 -7.68 17.61
C LEU A 95 -5.20 -7.14 18.92
N ASN A 96 -5.93 -6.27 19.62
CA ASN A 96 -5.45 -5.73 20.89
C ASN A 96 -5.36 -6.84 21.95
N GLU A 97 -6.37 -7.71 22.02
CA GLU A 97 -6.41 -8.86 22.92
C GLU A 97 -5.23 -9.82 22.65
N TYR A 98 -4.93 -10.10 21.38
CA TYR A 98 -3.76 -10.89 20.99
C TYR A 98 -2.45 -10.27 21.51
N LEU A 99 -2.24 -8.97 21.29
CA LEU A 99 -1.04 -8.27 21.75
C LEU A 99 -0.96 -8.23 23.28
N GLN A 100 -2.07 -7.96 23.98
CA GLN A 100 -2.11 -7.94 25.45
C GLN A 100 -1.82 -9.32 26.06
N SER A 101 -2.33 -10.39 25.45
CA SER A 101 -2.01 -11.76 25.86
C SER A 101 -0.54 -12.06 25.68
N ALA A 102 0.04 -11.72 24.51
CA ALA A 102 1.46 -11.94 24.28
C ALA A 102 2.33 -11.16 25.27
N LEU A 103 2.03 -9.87 25.49
CA LEU A 103 2.72 -9.04 26.48
C LEU A 103 2.69 -9.63 27.89
N ARG A 104 1.51 -10.09 28.32
CA ARG A 104 1.30 -10.68 29.65
C ARG A 104 2.19 -11.89 29.89
N TYR A 105 2.28 -12.79 28.93
CA TYR A 105 3.02 -14.06 29.09
C TYR A 105 4.50 -13.97 28.71
N SER A 106 4.88 -13.03 27.85
CA SER A 106 6.29 -12.78 27.51
C SER A 106 7.00 -11.86 28.49
N HIS A 107 6.26 -11.25 29.44
CA HIS A 107 6.75 -10.21 30.34
C HIS A 107 7.41 -9.02 29.60
N THR A 108 6.99 -8.77 28.35
CA THR A 108 7.51 -7.68 27.54
C THR A 108 6.86 -6.37 27.91
N HIS A 109 7.67 -5.32 28.03
CA HIS A 109 7.22 -3.95 28.27
C HIS A 109 7.84 -3.06 27.20
N PHE A 110 7.00 -2.35 26.44
CA PHE A 110 7.48 -1.46 25.39
C PHE A 110 7.94 -0.13 25.98
N SER A 111 9.07 0.38 25.50
CA SER A 111 9.65 1.67 25.90
C SER A 111 8.99 2.88 25.20
N TYR A 112 7.98 2.63 24.36
CA TYR A 112 7.31 3.60 23.52
C TYR A 112 5.82 3.27 23.40
N PRO A 113 4.95 4.26 23.10
CA PRO A 113 3.52 4.05 22.98
C PRO A 113 3.16 3.24 21.74
N ILE A 114 2.30 2.24 21.94
CA ILE A 114 1.61 1.51 20.87
C ILE A 114 0.11 1.77 21.01
N LYS A 115 -0.52 2.17 19.90
CA LYS A 115 -1.96 2.40 19.84
C LYS A 115 -2.58 1.43 18.85
N VAL A 116 -3.46 0.58 19.35
CA VAL A 116 -4.21 -0.38 18.52
C VAL A 116 -5.57 0.23 18.16
N HIS A 117 -5.89 0.23 16.87
CA HIS A 117 -7.16 0.69 16.32
C HIS A 117 -7.88 -0.52 15.73
N ALA A 118 -8.96 -0.94 16.37
CA ALA A 118 -9.87 -1.92 15.79
C ALA A 118 -10.64 -1.26 14.65
N ILE A 119 -10.50 -1.78 13.43
CA ILE A 119 -11.06 -1.15 12.23
C ILE A 119 -12.39 -1.77 11.79
N ARG A 120 -13.11 -0.99 10.98
CA ARG A 120 -14.32 -1.36 10.24
C ARG A 120 -14.25 -0.72 8.85
N PRO A 121 -15.01 -1.20 7.85
CA PRO A 121 -15.01 -0.61 6.51
C PRO A 121 -15.23 0.91 6.54
N GLY A 122 -14.49 1.63 5.70
CA GLY A 122 -14.49 3.09 5.61
C GLY A 122 -13.10 3.70 5.83
N LEU A 123 -13.08 5.00 6.17
CA LEU A 123 -11.86 5.75 6.45
C LEU A 123 -11.31 5.37 7.84
N ILE A 124 -10.05 4.91 7.89
CA ILE A 124 -9.38 4.47 9.13
C ILE A 124 -8.23 5.39 9.52
N TYR A 125 -7.69 6.15 8.57
CA TYR A 125 -6.61 7.10 8.79
C TYR A 125 -6.72 8.26 7.81
N GLU A 126 -6.47 9.46 8.30
CA GLU A 126 -6.35 10.66 7.50
C GLU A 126 -5.38 11.65 8.14
N ASP A 127 -4.54 12.26 7.33
CA ASP A 127 -3.76 13.46 7.66
C ASP A 127 -3.77 14.45 6.48
N ASP A 128 -2.93 15.48 6.52
CA ASP A 128 -2.87 16.51 5.48
C ASP A 128 -2.42 15.99 4.10
N GLU A 129 -1.75 14.84 4.02
CA GLU A 129 -1.17 14.29 2.78
C GLU A 129 -1.78 12.97 2.34
N PHE A 130 -2.35 12.18 3.25
CA PHE A 130 -2.78 10.80 2.99
C PHE A 130 -4.13 10.47 3.62
N THR A 131 -4.83 9.57 2.95
CA THR A 131 -5.97 8.84 3.49
C THR A 131 -5.69 7.34 3.38
N VAL A 132 -6.17 6.58 4.36
CA VAL A 132 -6.25 5.11 4.27
C VAL A 132 -7.70 4.71 4.52
N THR A 133 -8.28 4.05 3.52
CA THR A 133 -9.59 3.42 3.63
C THR A 133 -9.44 1.90 3.62
N CYS A 134 -10.36 1.20 4.29
CA CYS A 134 -10.44 -0.26 4.21
C CYS A 134 -11.84 -0.70 3.83
N ASN A 135 -11.95 -1.90 3.27
CA ASN A 135 -13.22 -2.57 3.01
C ASN A 135 -13.08 -4.07 3.28
N SER A 136 -14.19 -4.73 3.58
CA SER A 136 -14.21 -6.17 3.88
C SER A 136 -13.92 -6.99 2.64
N LEU A 137 -13.05 -7.99 2.78
CA LEU A 137 -12.75 -8.98 1.74
C LEU A 137 -13.42 -10.32 2.05
N HIS A 138 -13.43 -11.23 1.07
CA HIS A 138 -14.13 -12.50 1.19
C HIS A 138 -13.14 -13.62 1.51
N HIS A 139 -12.99 -13.87 2.81
CA HIS A 139 -12.07 -14.87 3.35
C HIS A 139 -12.68 -15.62 4.55
N ARG A 140 -11.96 -16.63 5.06
CA ARG A 140 -12.45 -17.53 6.14
C ARG A 140 -12.70 -16.84 7.47
N ILE A 141 -12.01 -15.73 7.72
CA ILE A 141 -12.16 -14.90 8.92
C ILE A 141 -12.31 -13.43 8.51
N THR A 142 -12.66 -12.56 9.46
CA THR A 142 -12.72 -11.11 9.24
C THR A 142 -11.43 -10.62 8.60
N THR A 143 -11.54 -10.14 7.37
CA THR A 143 -10.41 -9.74 6.53
C THR A 143 -10.72 -8.43 5.84
N PHE A 144 -9.72 -7.56 5.76
CA PHE A 144 -9.81 -6.25 5.14
C PHE A 144 -8.77 -6.08 4.05
N GLY A 145 -9.16 -5.41 2.96
CA GLY A 145 -8.24 -4.81 2.01
C GLY A 145 -8.04 -3.34 2.37
N TYR A 146 -6.93 -2.77 1.94
CA TYR A 146 -6.57 -1.38 2.21
C TYR A 146 -6.34 -0.60 0.93
N ARG A 147 -6.75 0.67 0.92
CA ARG A 147 -6.37 1.64 -0.09
C ARG A 147 -5.65 2.79 0.59
N VAL A 148 -4.41 3.03 0.19
CA VAL A 148 -3.64 4.23 0.55
C VAL A 148 -3.74 5.22 -0.60
N ALA A 149 -4.30 6.39 -0.34
CA ALA A 149 -4.36 7.47 -1.32
C ALA A 149 -3.64 8.70 -0.79
N GLU A 150 -2.61 9.13 -1.51
CA GLU A 150 -2.05 10.47 -1.38
C GLU A 150 -3.10 11.48 -1.85
N LYS A 151 -3.25 12.59 -1.13
CA LYS A 151 -4.15 13.67 -1.51
C LYS A 151 -3.60 14.43 -2.73
N ASP A 152 -4.52 14.86 -3.58
CA ASP A 152 -4.20 15.69 -4.74
C ASP A 152 -3.54 17.00 -4.30
N ARG A 153 -2.60 17.48 -5.11
CA ARG A 153 -1.90 18.73 -4.86
C ARG A 153 -2.26 19.75 -5.92
N PRO A 154 -2.36 21.05 -5.57
CA PRO A 154 -2.45 22.10 -6.56
C PRO A 154 -1.30 21.99 -7.55
N GLY A 155 -1.61 22.17 -8.84
CA GLY A 155 -0.61 22.12 -9.90
C GLY A 155 0.47 23.19 -9.72
N ARG A 156 1.59 23.00 -10.43
CA ARG A 156 2.71 23.93 -10.42
C ARG A 156 2.24 25.34 -10.76
N PHE A 157 2.67 26.32 -9.96
CA PHE A 157 2.38 27.73 -10.20
C PHE A 157 3.07 28.21 -11.48
N ASP A 158 2.30 28.82 -12.37
CA ASP A 158 2.76 29.40 -13.64
C ASP A 158 3.37 30.80 -13.40
N ILE A 159 4.65 30.77 -13.05
CA ILE A 159 5.45 31.97 -12.82
C ILE A 159 5.52 32.85 -14.08
N GLU A 160 5.57 32.24 -15.26
CA GLU A 160 5.75 33.00 -16.50
C GLU A 160 4.46 33.73 -16.89
N LYS A 161 3.29 33.12 -16.69
CA LYS A 161 2.00 33.83 -16.81
C LYS A 161 1.88 34.98 -15.81
N ALA A 162 2.28 34.76 -14.55
CA ALA A 162 2.25 35.81 -13.53
C ALA A 162 3.17 36.99 -13.89
N LYS A 163 4.38 36.72 -14.39
CA LYS A 163 5.30 37.75 -14.89
C LYS A 163 4.76 38.47 -16.13
N ALA A 164 4.20 37.74 -17.09
CA ALA A 164 3.61 38.32 -18.30
C ALA A 164 2.43 39.26 -18.00
N MET A 165 1.68 38.96 -16.94
CA MET A 165 0.61 39.83 -16.42
C MET A 165 1.13 40.96 -15.52
N GLY A 166 2.45 41.14 -15.37
CA GLY A 166 3.03 42.21 -14.56
C GLY A 166 2.68 42.10 -13.08
N ILE A 167 2.51 40.89 -12.56
CA ILE A 167 2.27 40.64 -11.13
C ILE A 167 3.62 40.62 -10.42
N PRO A 168 3.85 41.48 -9.42
CA PRO A 168 5.13 41.55 -8.73
C PRO A 168 5.40 40.26 -7.92
N PRO A 169 6.64 39.76 -7.91
CA PRO A 169 6.99 38.61 -7.08
C PRO A 169 6.87 38.94 -5.60
N GLY A 170 6.62 37.92 -4.77
CA GLY A 170 6.54 38.07 -3.32
C GLY A 170 5.31 37.38 -2.74
N ARG A 171 4.71 37.98 -1.70
CA ARG A 171 3.56 37.41 -0.99
C ARG A 171 2.39 37.06 -1.92
N VAL A 172 2.15 37.89 -2.93
CA VAL A 172 1.09 37.69 -3.93
C VAL A 172 1.23 36.36 -4.66
N TYR A 173 2.45 35.92 -5.01
CA TYR A 173 2.64 34.62 -5.68
C TYR A 173 2.26 33.45 -4.77
N GLY A 174 2.57 33.54 -3.47
CA GLY A 174 2.16 32.53 -2.50
C GLY A 174 0.64 32.46 -2.34
N GLN A 175 -0.04 33.61 -2.38
CA GLN A 175 -1.50 33.68 -2.33
C GLN A 175 -2.15 33.10 -3.59
N LEU A 176 -1.70 33.51 -4.77
CA LEU A 176 -2.19 32.98 -6.04
C LEU A 176 -1.91 31.48 -6.18
N LYS A 177 -0.74 30.99 -5.74
CA LYS A 177 -0.41 29.56 -5.72
C LYS A 177 -1.36 28.74 -4.82
N ARG A 178 -1.92 29.34 -3.78
CA ARG A 178 -2.94 28.70 -2.92
C ARG A 178 -4.36 28.80 -3.50
N GLY A 179 -4.52 29.35 -4.70
CA GLY A 179 -5.83 29.57 -5.32
C GLY A 179 -6.58 30.77 -4.78
N GLU A 180 -5.96 31.62 -3.95
CA GLU A 180 -6.61 32.81 -3.41
C GLU A 180 -6.88 33.84 -4.53
N THR A 181 -7.97 34.59 -4.41
CA THR A 181 -8.19 35.79 -5.23
C THR A 181 -7.44 36.97 -4.62
N VAL A 182 -6.57 37.62 -5.40
CA VAL A 182 -5.72 38.72 -4.93
C VAL A 182 -6.00 39.99 -5.72
N THR A 183 -6.19 41.09 -5.00
CA THR A 183 -6.27 42.44 -5.58
C THR A 183 -4.93 43.14 -5.42
N LEU A 184 -4.36 43.62 -6.53
CA LEU A 184 -3.12 44.40 -6.53
C LEU A 184 -3.36 45.87 -6.14
N PRO A 185 -2.31 46.61 -5.74
CA PRO A 185 -2.42 48.04 -5.43
C PRO A 185 -2.92 48.90 -6.59
N ASP A 186 -2.77 48.44 -7.83
CA ASP A 186 -3.27 49.10 -9.05
C ASP A 186 -4.75 48.78 -9.35
N GLY A 187 -5.43 48.04 -8.48
CA GLY A 187 -6.84 47.69 -8.59
C GLY A 187 -7.14 46.44 -9.44
N ARG A 188 -6.13 45.83 -10.08
CA ARG A 188 -6.32 44.57 -10.83
C ARG A 188 -6.59 43.42 -9.89
N VAL A 189 -7.54 42.55 -10.24
CA VAL A 189 -7.94 41.37 -9.46
C VAL A 189 -7.53 40.12 -10.23
N PHE A 190 -6.88 39.18 -9.55
CA PHE A 190 -6.40 37.93 -10.12
C PHE A 190 -6.92 36.75 -9.31
N ASN A 191 -7.45 35.73 -9.98
CA ASN A 191 -7.82 34.47 -9.35
C ASN A 191 -6.62 33.51 -9.40
N GLY A 192 -6.17 33.03 -8.25
CA GLY A 192 -5.05 32.09 -8.15
C GLY A 192 -5.22 30.82 -8.98
N ALA A 193 -6.47 30.36 -9.16
CA ALA A 193 -6.78 29.21 -10.01
C ALA A 193 -6.32 29.38 -11.46
N ASP A 194 -6.26 30.62 -11.97
CA ASP A 194 -5.79 30.92 -13.32
C ASP A 194 -4.27 30.74 -13.48
N PHE A 195 -3.52 30.65 -12.37
CA PHE A 195 -2.06 30.54 -12.35
C PHE A 195 -1.58 29.19 -11.85
N SER A 196 -2.50 28.25 -11.59
CA SER A 196 -2.16 26.88 -11.23
C SER A 196 -2.23 26.01 -12.48
N GLY A 197 -1.18 25.22 -12.73
CA GLY A 197 -1.24 24.12 -13.69
C GLY A 197 -2.29 23.07 -13.27
N PRO A 198 -2.46 22.01 -14.08
CA PRO A 198 -3.38 20.92 -13.76
C PRO A 198 -3.05 20.29 -12.41
N THR A 199 -4.09 19.88 -11.69
CA THR A 199 -3.98 19.21 -10.39
C THR A 199 -3.04 18.02 -10.48
N GLU A 200 -2.05 17.98 -9.59
CA GLU A 200 -1.17 16.83 -9.47
C GLU A 200 -1.93 15.74 -8.70
N ILE A 201 -2.45 14.77 -9.45
CA ILE A 201 -3.19 13.64 -8.88
C ILE A 201 -2.28 12.85 -7.93
N GLY A 202 -2.77 12.63 -6.72
CA GLY A 202 -2.08 11.87 -5.69
C GLY A 202 -1.99 10.39 -6.05
N ARG A 203 -0.88 9.76 -5.65
CA ARG A 203 -0.66 8.33 -5.89
C ARG A 203 -1.58 7.46 -5.05
N LYS A 204 -2.01 6.34 -5.61
CA LYS A 204 -2.96 5.40 -5.02
C LYS A 204 -2.40 3.99 -5.05
N ILE A 205 -2.38 3.31 -3.90
CA ILE A 205 -2.03 1.88 -3.79
C ILE A 205 -3.21 1.15 -3.16
N ALA A 206 -3.56 -0.01 -3.70
CA ALA A 206 -4.47 -0.96 -3.05
C ALA A 206 -3.71 -2.23 -2.64
N TYR A 207 -3.99 -2.74 -1.45
CA TYR A 207 -3.45 -3.98 -0.90
C TYR A 207 -4.62 -4.90 -0.54
N CYS A 208 -4.88 -5.88 -1.41
CA CYS A 208 -5.98 -6.84 -1.30
C CYS A 208 -5.41 -8.26 -1.35
N THR A 209 -5.00 -8.78 -0.19
CA THR A 209 -4.55 -10.17 -0.04
C THR A 209 -5.71 -11.08 0.36
N ASP A 210 -5.42 -12.30 0.80
CA ASP A 210 -6.32 -13.31 1.39
C ASP A 210 -7.81 -13.08 1.12
N THR A 211 -8.21 -13.38 -0.11
CA THR A 211 -9.59 -13.19 -0.58
C THR A 211 -9.80 -14.03 -1.83
N ILE A 212 -11.00 -14.55 -2.01
CA ILE A 212 -11.49 -14.86 -3.36
C ILE A 212 -11.84 -13.56 -4.11
N TYR A 213 -12.12 -13.64 -5.41
CA TYR A 213 -12.63 -12.50 -6.17
C TYR A 213 -13.71 -11.73 -5.36
N SER A 214 -13.54 -10.42 -5.25
CA SER A 214 -14.33 -9.55 -4.38
C SER A 214 -14.57 -8.20 -5.05
N ASP A 215 -15.83 -7.80 -5.17
CA ASP A 215 -16.19 -6.47 -5.68
C ASP A 215 -15.63 -5.35 -4.80
N ASN A 216 -15.49 -5.59 -3.49
CA ASN A 216 -14.85 -4.65 -2.58
C ASN A 216 -13.35 -4.50 -2.87
N ALA A 217 -12.68 -5.55 -3.36
CA ALA A 217 -11.30 -5.44 -3.83
C ALA A 217 -11.21 -4.58 -5.10
N VAL A 218 -12.19 -4.71 -6.02
CA VAL A 218 -12.31 -3.87 -7.21
C VAL A 218 -12.51 -2.40 -6.81
N GLU A 219 -13.41 -2.11 -5.87
CA GLU A 219 -13.67 -0.77 -5.36
C GLU A 219 -12.42 -0.14 -4.72
N LEU A 220 -11.74 -0.88 -3.82
CA LEU A 220 -10.51 -0.41 -3.19
C LEU A 220 -9.41 -0.12 -4.22
N ALA A 221 -9.35 -0.92 -5.29
CA ALA A 221 -8.37 -0.82 -6.35
C ALA A 221 -8.71 0.21 -7.44
N GLN A 222 -9.88 0.87 -7.37
CA GLN A 222 -10.36 1.70 -8.45
C GLN A 222 -9.37 2.83 -8.80
N ASP A 223 -8.91 2.86 -10.06
CA ASP A 223 -7.89 3.78 -10.56
C ASP A 223 -6.62 3.79 -9.68
N ALA A 224 -6.25 2.68 -9.05
CA ALA A 224 -5.00 2.58 -8.30
C ALA A 224 -3.79 2.57 -9.24
N ASP A 225 -2.70 3.24 -8.86
CA ASP A 225 -1.44 3.16 -9.60
C ASP A 225 -0.83 1.76 -9.47
N VAL A 226 -1.00 1.14 -8.30
CA VAL A 226 -0.60 -0.23 -8.03
C VAL A 226 -1.68 -0.94 -7.23
N LEU A 227 -2.16 -2.06 -7.75
CA LEU A 227 -2.88 -3.08 -7.00
C LEU A 227 -1.89 -4.19 -6.61
N ILE A 228 -1.74 -4.42 -5.31
CA ILE A 228 -1.09 -5.61 -4.76
C ILE A 228 -2.19 -6.60 -4.44
N HIS A 229 -2.16 -7.76 -5.09
CA HIS A 229 -3.19 -8.78 -4.93
C HIS A 229 -2.59 -10.15 -4.67
N GLU A 230 -3.24 -10.98 -3.85
CA GLU A 230 -2.84 -12.37 -3.73
C GLU A 230 -3.09 -13.15 -5.03
N ALA A 231 -2.22 -14.10 -5.33
CA ALA A 231 -2.41 -15.09 -6.38
C ALA A 231 -1.96 -16.44 -5.85
N THR A 232 -2.63 -16.90 -4.78
CA THR A 232 -2.24 -18.13 -4.07
C THR A 232 -2.26 -19.33 -4.99
N PHE A 233 -3.16 -19.34 -6.00
CA PHE A 233 -3.38 -20.47 -6.90
C PHE A 233 -3.22 -20.11 -8.39
N SER A 234 -2.92 -21.11 -9.20
CA SER A 234 -3.04 -21.08 -10.66
C SER A 234 -4.50 -21.11 -11.10
N HIS A 235 -4.78 -20.81 -12.36
CA HIS A 235 -6.13 -20.99 -12.91
C HIS A 235 -6.60 -22.45 -12.85
N GLN A 236 -5.69 -23.42 -13.05
CA GLN A 236 -6.02 -24.85 -13.01
C GLN A 236 -6.45 -25.31 -11.60
N ASP A 237 -6.02 -24.59 -10.56
CA ASP A 237 -6.36 -24.85 -9.16
C ASP A 237 -7.57 -24.01 -8.67
N ALA A 238 -8.41 -23.50 -9.56
CA ALA A 238 -9.54 -22.62 -9.21
C ALA A 238 -10.51 -23.23 -8.19
N GLU A 239 -10.75 -24.54 -8.23
CA GLU A 239 -11.58 -25.21 -7.23
C GLU A 239 -10.96 -25.13 -5.83
N MET A 240 -9.64 -25.29 -5.73
CA MET A 240 -8.93 -25.16 -4.46
C MET A 240 -8.94 -23.72 -3.95
N ALA A 241 -8.78 -22.75 -4.86
CA ALA A 241 -8.91 -21.33 -4.56
C ALA A 241 -10.30 -21.04 -3.97
N PHE A 242 -11.37 -21.56 -4.58
CA PHE A 242 -12.74 -21.43 -4.07
C PHE A 242 -12.93 -22.05 -2.69
N GLN A 243 -12.50 -23.30 -2.51
CA GLN A 243 -12.65 -24.01 -1.22
C GLN A 243 -11.89 -23.34 -0.07
N ARG A 244 -10.75 -22.71 -0.37
CA ARG A 244 -9.90 -22.05 0.64
C ARG A 244 -10.15 -20.55 0.76
N LEU A 245 -11.07 -20.00 -0.03
CA LEU A 245 -11.36 -18.57 -0.14
C LEU A 245 -10.12 -17.72 -0.45
N HIS A 246 -9.34 -18.18 -1.44
CA HIS A 246 -8.20 -17.49 -2.01
C HIS A 246 -8.43 -17.22 -3.50
N SER A 247 -7.53 -16.44 -4.11
CA SER A 247 -7.61 -16.08 -5.52
C SER A 247 -6.66 -16.89 -6.39
N THR A 248 -7.08 -17.05 -7.63
CA THR A 248 -6.16 -17.45 -8.71
C THR A 248 -5.45 -16.24 -9.29
N SER A 249 -4.33 -16.48 -9.98
CA SER A 249 -3.67 -15.50 -10.87
C SER A 249 -4.67 -14.76 -11.80
N THR A 250 -5.62 -15.50 -12.39
CA THR A 250 -6.62 -14.94 -13.30
C THR A 250 -7.64 -14.06 -12.59
N MET A 251 -8.05 -14.42 -11.36
CA MET A 251 -8.94 -13.60 -10.54
C MET A 251 -8.26 -12.28 -10.14
N ALA A 252 -6.98 -12.32 -9.75
CA ALA A 252 -6.21 -11.11 -9.45
C ALA A 252 -6.12 -10.18 -10.67
N ALA A 253 -5.86 -10.73 -11.86
CA ALA A 253 -5.82 -9.97 -13.11
C ALA A 253 -7.19 -9.40 -13.51
N GLN A 254 -8.28 -10.14 -13.28
CA GLN A 254 -9.65 -9.66 -13.49
C GLN A 254 -9.99 -8.51 -12.55
N THR A 255 -9.62 -8.59 -11.27
CA THR A 255 -9.77 -7.49 -10.30
C THR A 255 -9.03 -6.25 -10.77
N ALA A 256 -7.78 -6.38 -11.21
CA ALA A 256 -6.99 -5.25 -11.71
C ALA A 256 -7.62 -4.59 -12.94
N LEU A 257 -8.08 -5.41 -13.90
CA LEU A 257 -8.74 -4.95 -15.11
C LEU A 257 -10.06 -4.23 -14.79
N ALA A 258 -10.92 -4.84 -13.96
CA ALA A 258 -12.21 -4.28 -13.58
C ALA A 258 -12.07 -2.96 -12.80
N ALA A 259 -11.01 -2.83 -12.00
CA ALA A 259 -10.73 -1.63 -11.23
C ALA A 259 -10.13 -0.49 -12.07
N GLY A 260 -9.69 -0.76 -13.30
CA GLY A 260 -8.87 0.18 -14.05
C GLY A 260 -7.55 0.51 -13.33
N ALA A 261 -6.99 -0.46 -12.61
CA ALA A 261 -5.68 -0.30 -11.99
C ALA A 261 -4.60 -0.16 -13.08
N HIS A 262 -3.51 0.56 -12.76
CA HIS A 262 -2.47 0.85 -13.76
C HIS A 262 -1.36 -0.21 -13.76
N ARG A 263 -1.20 -0.93 -12.65
CA ARG A 263 -0.29 -2.06 -12.50
C ARG A 263 -0.82 -3.05 -11.46
N LEU A 264 -0.63 -4.34 -11.71
CA LEU A 264 -0.87 -5.42 -10.78
C LEU A 264 0.47 -6.00 -10.33
N ILE A 265 0.67 -6.15 -9.03
CA ILE A 265 1.78 -6.93 -8.47
C ILE A 265 1.20 -8.08 -7.67
N MET A 266 1.38 -9.30 -8.17
CA MET A 266 0.90 -10.51 -7.51
C MET A 266 1.84 -10.92 -6.38
N THR A 267 1.29 -11.42 -5.28
CA THR A 267 2.03 -11.91 -4.10
C THR A 267 1.31 -13.11 -3.46
N HIS A 268 1.76 -13.52 -2.28
CA HIS A 268 1.12 -14.55 -1.44
C HIS A 268 0.98 -15.89 -2.18
N PHE A 269 2.08 -16.38 -2.72
CA PHE A 269 2.08 -17.56 -3.58
C PHE A 269 2.11 -18.85 -2.77
N SER A 270 1.36 -19.86 -3.20
CA SER A 270 1.48 -21.19 -2.61
C SER A 270 2.88 -21.78 -2.84
N PRO A 271 3.53 -22.36 -1.79
CA PRO A 271 4.78 -23.09 -1.94
C PRO A 271 4.75 -24.23 -2.97
N ARG A 272 3.56 -24.65 -3.40
CA ARG A 272 3.36 -25.71 -4.39
C ARG A 272 3.88 -25.36 -5.79
N TYR A 273 4.09 -24.08 -6.10
CA TYR A 273 4.62 -23.64 -7.40
C TYR A 273 6.14 -23.42 -7.37
N ALA A 274 6.83 -24.15 -6.49
CA ALA A 274 8.28 -24.15 -6.42
C ALA A 274 8.92 -24.62 -7.75
N PRO A 275 10.13 -24.15 -8.08
CA PRO A 275 10.83 -24.58 -9.29
C PRO A 275 10.98 -26.11 -9.38
N GLY A 276 10.71 -26.68 -10.56
CA GLY A 276 10.75 -28.11 -10.81
C GLY A 276 9.41 -28.84 -10.68
N ASN A 277 8.35 -28.15 -10.28
CA ASN A 277 6.99 -28.70 -10.27
C ASN A 277 6.30 -28.53 -11.64
N GLY A 278 5.17 -29.23 -11.84
CA GLY A 278 4.44 -29.20 -13.12
C GLY A 278 3.83 -27.85 -13.48
N ILE A 279 3.52 -27.03 -12.47
CA ILE A 279 3.13 -25.62 -12.61
C ILE A 279 4.07 -24.81 -11.72
N GLU A 280 4.58 -23.71 -12.26
CA GLU A 280 5.50 -22.80 -11.59
C GLU A 280 4.95 -21.38 -11.60
N LEU A 281 5.58 -20.49 -10.81
CA LEU A 281 5.20 -19.09 -10.73
C LEU A 281 5.21 -18.34 -12.07
N LYS A 282 6.05 -18.77 -13.03
CA LYS A 282 6.06 -18.20 -14.39
C LYS A 282 4.75 -18.46 -15.14
N ASP A 283 4.10 -19.60 -14.87
CA ASP A 283 2.86 -19.98 -15.52
C ASP A 283 1.72 -19.13 -14.97
N LEU A 284 1.68 -18.90 -13.65
CA LEU A 284 0.76 -17.95 -13.01
C LEU A 284 0.91 -16.54 -13.60
N LEU A 285 2.15 -16.09 -13.82
CA LEU A 285 2.40 -14.79 -14.44
C LEU A 285 1.88 -14.71 -15.88
N GLN A 286 2.04 -15.78 -16.66
CA GLN A 286 1.52 -15.86 -18.02
C GLN A 286 -0.02 -15.82 -18.03
N GLU A 287 -0.67 -16.57 -17.14
CA GLU A 287 -2.12 -16.57 -16.95
C GLU A 287 -2.64 -15.15 -16.66
N ALA A 288 -2.02 -14.45 -15.70
CA ALA A 288 -2.43 -13.09 -15.34
C ALA A 288 -2.16 -12.08 -16.47
N ARG A 289 -1.00 -12.15 -17.14
CA ARG A 289 -0.66 -11.23 -18.25
C ARG A 289 -1.54 -11.40 -19.47
N ALA A 290 -2.13 -12.58 -19.67
CA ALA A 290 -3.12 -12.80 -20.72
C ALA A 290 -4.40 -11.96 -20.53
N ILE A 291 -4.72 -11.57 -19.29
CA ILE A 291 -5.89 -10.75 -18.94
C ILE A 291 -5.48 -9.29 -18.68
N PHE A 292 -4.37 -9.09 -17.96
CA PHE A 292 -3.88 -7.77 -17.58
C PHE A 292 -2.36 -7.69 -17.84
N PRO A 293 -1.91 -7.17 -19.00
CA PRO A 293 -0.49 -7.22 -19.39
C PRO A 293 0.48 -6.53 -18.44
N LYS A 294 0.05 -5.45 -17.76
CA LYS A 294 0.84 -4.70 -16.77
C LYS A 294 0.89 -5.42 -15.41
N THR A 295 1.27 -6.69 -15.42
CA THR A 295 1.38 -7.56 -14.23
C THR A 295 2.82 -7.93 -13.94
N ASP A 296 3.21 -7.86 -12.67
CA ASP A 296 4.49 -8.33 -12.15
C ASP A 296 4.30 -9.35 -11.03
N MET A 297 5.33 -10.17 -10.79
CA MET A 297 5.39 -11.13 -9.70
C MET A 297 6.29 -10.59 -8.59
N ALA A 298 5.74 -10.44 -7.39
CA ALA A 298 6.56 -10.11 -6.24
C ALA A 298 7.58 -11.23 -5.95
N TYR A 299 8.72 -10.83 -5.40
CA TYR A 299 9.67 -11.70 -4.73
C TYR A 299 10.22 -10.94 -3.51
N ASP A 300 10.73 -11.68 -2.53
CA ASP A 300 11.27 -11.07 -1.33
C ASP A 300 12.39 -10.07 -1.71
N PHE A 301 12.31 -8.88 -1.11
CA PHE A 301 13.14 -7.70 -1.38
C PHE A 301 12.94 -7.02 -2.74
N MET A 302 11.93 -7.43 -3.53
CA MET A 302 11.50 -6.64 -4.67
C MET A 302 11.08 -5.25 -4.19
N THR A 303 11.64 -4.21 -4.82
CA THR A 303 11.23 -2.82 -4.61
C THR A 303 10.54 -2.28 -5.85
N TYR A 304 9.52 -1.45 -5.66
CA TYR A 304 8.80 -0.78 -6.72
C TYR A 304 8.53 0.68 -6.32
N GLU A 305 9.09 1.64 -7.06
CA GLU A 305 8.75 3.05 -6.89
C GLU A 305 7.42 3.33 -7.59
N VAL A 306 6.45 3.88 -6.86
CA VAL A 306 5.18 4.34 -7.43
C VAL A 306 5.40 5.74 -8.00
N PRO A 307 5.50 5.90 -9.33
CA PRO A 307 5.74 7.20 -9.93
C PRO A 307 4.51 8.09 -9.73
N ARG A 308 4.72 9.41 -9.65
CA ARG A 308 3.61 10.34 -9.83
C ARG A 308 3.16 10.26 -11.27
N ARG A 309 1.85 10.32 -11.50
CA ARG A 309 1.29 10.60 -12.82
C ARG A 309 1.82 11.95 -13.27
N ARG A 310 2.72 11.97 -14.25
CA ARG A 310 3.14 13.21 -14.92
C ARG A 310 2.34 13.30 -16.20
N GLU A 311 1.93 14.52 -16.59
CA GLU A 311 1.41 14.77 -17.94
C GLU A 311 2.54 14.56 -18.95
N ALA A 312 2.75 13.31 -19.35
CA ALA A 312 3.55 12.92 -20.50
C ALA A 312 3.18 11.48 -20.89
N GLU A 313 1.89 11.21 -21.12
CA GLU A 313 1.40 9.98 -21.78
C GLU A 313 -0.07 10.10 -22.26
N LEU A 314 -0.53 11.32 -22.58
CA LEU A 314 -1.79 11.57 -23.31
C LEU A 314 -1.55 12.24 -24.68
N ALA A 315 -0.29 12.26 -25.14
CA ALA A 315 0.07 12.78 -26.45
C ALA A 315 0.68 11.63 -27.27
N PHE A 316 0.04 11.34 -28.41
CA PHE A 316 0.47 10.47 -29.51
C PHE A 316 0.22 8.95 -29.35
N GLU A 317 -1.02 8.54 -29.59
CA GLU A 317 -1.25 7.46 -30.55
C GLU A 317 -1.95 8.10 -31.77
N TYR A 318 -1.18 8.31 -32.85
CA TYR A 318 -1.70 8.53 -34.20
C TYR A 318 -1.68 7.20 -34.93
#